data_AF-A0A925KND1-F1
#
_entry.id   AF-A0A925KND1-F1
#
_cell.length_a   1.000
_cell.length_b   1.000
_cell.length_c   1.000
_cell.angle_alpha   90.00
_cell.angle_beta   90.00
_cell.angle_gamma   90.00
#
_symmetry.space_group_name_H-M   'P 1'
#
loop_
_entity.id
_entity.type
_entity.pdbx_description
1 polymer ?
#
loop_
_entity_poly.entity_id
_entity_poly.type
_entity_poly.pdbx_seq_one_letter_code
_entity_poly.pdbx_strand_id
1 'polypeptide(L)'
;MRLLIIAAFILLPIFFAPLAGATPHTSQFKAIKSKLNKGGLVIRVVEGDWGTANVEDIENLLYSVANELWAYFPQKKLPPLIVKNYGDSPMVLYEKGPMGEYIVYLSAKDMRWSQFAYQFAHEFAHILSNYDNKEIKNKLFVKHNQWFEETICEIAALFTLKRLATTWETAAPYESWTVYASAFQDYADHLLNESHRQLVGGKTLADWYFDNQEALSSDPYRREKNEVVANTLLALFERNPENWESISFLNYEKNHASKGFHDYLDSWYLCAPEKHKGFIRQTIAMFDRPSTAQASIAPHPQGRSGLIPVNLR
;
A
#
# COMPACT_ATOMS: atom_id res chain seq x y z
N MET A 1 -23.54 3.08 23.27
CA MET A 1 -23.89 3.90 22.08
C MET A 1 -23.21 3.23 20.90
N ARG A 2 -23.96 2.52 20.05
CA ARG A 2 -23.41 1.64 18.99
C ARG A 2 -22.86 2.51 17.86
N LEU A 3 -21.55 2.51 17.64
CA LEU A 3 -20.97 3.02 16.41
C LEU A 3 -21.22 2.02 15.27
N LEU A 4 -21.60 2.56 14.11
CA LEU A 4 -21.93 1.85 12.89
C LEU A 4 -20.74 1.01 12.41
N ILE A 5 -20.91 -0.31 12.45
CA ILE A 5 -20.06 -1.28 11.76
C ILE A 5 -20.43 -1.20 10.29
N ILE A 6 -19.56 -0.61 9.46
CA ILE A 6 -19.66 -0.76 8.01
C ILE A 6 -18.72 -1.89 7.64
N ALA A 7 -19.26 -3.11 7.63
CA ALA A 7 -18.60 -4.27 7.06
C ALA A 7 -18.83 -4.22 5.54
N ALA A 8 -17.75 -4.01 4.77
CA ALA A 8 -17.77 -4.29 3.35
C ALA A 8 -17.57 -5.81 3.18
N PHE A 9 -18.62 -6.50 2.72
CA PHE A 9 -18.57 -7.92 2.37
C PHE A 9 -18.18 -8.05 0.90
N ILE A 10 -17.03 -8.66 0.58
CA ILE A 10 -16.79 -9.21 -0.76
C ILE A 10 -15.96 -10.51 -0.67
N LEU A 11 -16.51 -11.56 -1.28
CA LEU A 11 -15.92 -12.88 -1.50
C LEU A 11 -14.79 -12.80 -2.53
N LEU A 12 -13.55 -13.13 -2.15
CA LEU A 12 -12.51 -13.50 -3.11
C LEU A 12 -12.79 -14.91 -3.66
N PRO A 13 -12.62 -15.17 -4.97
CA PRO A 13 -12.70 -16.52 -5.51
C PRO A 13 -11.58 -17.38 -4.93
N ILE A 14 -11.97 -18.49 -4.31
CA ILE A 14 -11.07 -19.53 -3.81
C ILE A 14 -10.57 -20.33 -5.01
N PHE A 15 -9.30 -20.19 -5.37
CA PHE A 15 -8.63 -21.15 -6.24
C PHE A 15 -7.68 -22.03 -5.44
N PHE A 16 -7.96 -23.33 -5.46
CA PHE A 16 -7.09 -24.39 -4.97
C PHE A 16 -5.96 -24.60 -5.98
N ALA A 17 -4.72 -24.33 -5.58
CA ALA A 17 -3.58 -25.04 -6.14
C ALA A 17 -3.39 -26.32 -5.30
N PRO A 18 -3.49 -27.54 -5.89
CA PRO A 18 -3.26 -28.75 -5.13
C PRO A 18 -1.76 -28.91 -4.88
N LEU A 19 -1.30 -28.65 -3.66
CA LEU A 19 -0.03 -29.17 -3.19
C LEU A 19 -0.24 -30.62 -2.78
N ALA A 20 0.27 -31.53 -3.61
CA ALA A 20 0.26 -32.95 -3.34
C ALA A 20 1.10 -33.26 -2.09
N GLY A 21 0.43 -33.81 -1.07
CA GLY A 21 0.94 -34.81 -0.13
C GLY A 21 2.28 -34.56 0.55
N ALA A 22 2.25 -33.92 1.70
CA ALA A 22 3.21 -34.21 2.78
C ALA A 22 2.43 -34.46 4.07
N THR A 23 2.53 -35.69 4.57
CA THR A 23 2.00 -36.10 5.89
C THR A 23 2.63 -35.27 7.01
N PRO A 24 1.92 -34.98 8.11
CA PRO A 24 2.45 -34.15 9.18
C PRO A 24 3.49 -34.95 9.97
N HIS A 25 4.77 -34.73 9.67
CA HIS A 25 5.83 -35.09 10.57
C HIS A 25 5.87 -34.02 11.67
N THR A 26 5.53 -34.42 12.89
CA THR A 26 5.71 -33.66 14.12
C THR A 26 7.22 -33.50 14.35
N SER A 27 7.84 -32.55 13.66
CA SER A 27 9.19 -32.09 13.93
C SER A 27 9.07 -30.78 14.68
N GLN A 28 9.57 -30.78 15.92
CA GLN A 28 9.87 -29.56 16.66
C GLN A 28 10.98 -28.80 15.91
N PHE A 29 10.61 -28.09 14.85
CA PHE A 29 11.52 -27.15 14.20
C PHE A 29 11.68 -25.96 15.15
N LYS A 30 12.81 -25.93 15.84
CA LYS A 30 13.19 -24.83 16.70
C LYS A 30 13.27 -23.58 15.82
N ALA A 31 12.30 -22.67 15.96
CA ALA A 31 12.37 -21.35 15.34
C ALA A 31 13.78 -20.78 15.55
N ILE A 32 14.37 -20.19 14.51
CA ILE A 32 15.63 -19.47 14.67
C ILE A 32 15.35 -18.30 15.60
N LYS A 33 15.59 -18.50 16.91
CA LYS A 33 15.26 -17.55 17.97
C LYS A 33 15.71 -16.13 17.57
N SER A 34 14.72 -15.26 17.41
CA SER A 34 14.79 -13.81 17.66
C SER A 34 15.90 -13.02 16.96
N LYS A 35 15.91 -13.01 15.61
CA LYS A 35 16.53 -11.91 14.84
C LYS A 35 15.52 -10.95 14.20
N LEU A 36 14.22 -11.16 14.45
CA LEU A 36 13.14 -10.44 13.76
C LEU A 36 12.62 -9.20 14.51
N ASN A 37 13.02 -8.97 15.76
CA ASN A 37 12.65 -7.74 16.49
C ASN A 37 13.68 -6.63 16.22
N LYS A 38 13.68 -6.10 14.99
CA LYS A 38 14.39 -4.84 14.71
C LYS A 38 13.49 -3.68 15.17
N GLY A 39 13.98 -2.85 16.09
CA GLY A 39 13.36 -1.56 16.39
C GLY A 39 12.20 -1.56 17.42
N GLY A 40 12.03 -2.60 18.23
CA GLY A 40 11.09 -2.58 19.37
C GLY A 40 9.61 -2.75 19.00
N LEU A 41 9.32 -3.20 17.77
CA LEU A 41 7.97 -3.58 17.34
C LEU A 41 7.53 -4.87 18.08
N VAL A 42 6.30 -4.88 18.55
CA VAL A 42 5.70 -6.05 19.21
C VAL A 42 4.41 -6.41 18.48
N ILE A 43 4.41 -7.57 17.83
CA ILE A 43 3.24 -8.18 17.21
C ILE A 43 2.85 -9.38 18.07
N ARG A 44 1.57 -9.51 18.38
CA ARG A 44 0.99 -10.66 19.09
C ARG A 44 -0.20 -11.20 18.31
N VAL A 45 -0.08 -12.41 17.81
CA VAL A 45 -1.21 -13.12 17.20
C VAL A 45 -1.97 -13.84 18.32
N VAL A 46 -3.29 -13.71 18.34
CA VAL A 46 -4.13 -14.40 19.35
C VAL A 46 -4.78 -15.64 18.76
N GLU A 47 -5.09 -16.62 19.61
CA GLU A 47 -5.89 -17.79 19.24
C GLU A 47 -7.21 -17.39 18.57
N GLY A 48 -7.60 -18.14 17.54
CA GLY A 48 -8.75 -17.84 16.70
C GLY A 48 -8.94 -18.88 15.59
N ASP A 49 -9.89 -18.64 14.71
CA ASP A 49 -10.23 -19.52 13.59
C ASP A 49 -9.23 -19.36 12.42
N TRP A 50 -7.97 -19.72 12.67
CA TRP A 50 -6.89 -19.63 11.68
C TRP A 50 -6.83 -20.80 10.69
N GLY A 51 -7.80 -21.73 10.75
CA GLY A 51 -7.77 -22.97 9.98
C GLY A 51 -6.64 -23.89 10.42
N THR A 52 -5.83 -24.39 9.49
CA THR A 52 -4.72 -25.29 9.79
C THR A 52 -3.43 -24.60 10.25
N ALA A 53 -3.36 -23.26 10.18
CA ALA A 53 -2.19 -22.51 10.62
C ALA A 53 -2.18 -22.34 12.15
N ASN A 54 -1.00 -22.51 12.76
CA ASN A 54 -0.82 -22.22 14.17
C ASN A 54 -0.38 -20.76 14.38
N VAL A 55 -0.66 -20.24 15.56
CA VAL A 55 -0.45 -18.83 15.94
C VAL A 55 1.02 -18.42 15.88
N GLU A 56 1.95 -19.30 16.27
CA GLU A 56 3.39 -19.02 16.26
C GLU A 56 3.93 -18.82 14.84
N ASP A 57 3.50 -19.67 13.90
CA ASP A 57 3.85 -19.58 12.48
C ASP A 57 3.32 -18.29 11.85
N ILE A 58 2.07 -17.92 12.16
CA ILE A 58 1.50 -16.65 11.71
C ILE A 58 2.31 -15.50 12.29
N GLU A 59 2.60 -15.49 13.58
CA GLU A 59 3.36 -14.42 14.21
C GLU A 59 4.75 -14.24 13.58
N ASN A 60 5.47 -15.35 13.35
CA ASN A 60 6.76 -15.36 12.68
C ASN A 60 6.68 -14.80 11.24
N LEU A 61 5.64 -15.18 10.48
CA LEU A 61 5.34 -14.59 9.18
C LEU A 61 5.10 -13.08 9.28
N LEU A 62 4.25 -12.63 10.21
CA LEU A 62 3.90 -11.20 10.34
C LEU A 62 5.11 -10.36 10.74
N TYR A 63 6.05 -10.91 11.52
CA TYR A 63 7.32 -10.25 11.76
C TYR A 63 8.18 -10.14 10.49
N SER A 64 8.23 -11.16 9.62
CA SER A 64 8.89 -11.03 8.31
C SER A 64 8.24 -9.93 7.47
N VAL A 65 6.91 -9.92 7.39
CA VAL A 65 6.12 -8.92 6.64
C VAL A 65 6.41 -7.51 7.17
N ALA A 66 6.33 -7.31 8.49
CA ALA A 66 6.60 -6.03 9.12
C ALA A 66 8.03 -5.55 8.85
N ASN A 67 9.02 -6.45 8.90
CA ASN A 67 10.42 -6.07 8.71
C ASN A 67 10.73 -5.51 7.32
N GLU A 68 9.97 -5.89 6.28
CA GLU A 68 10.15 -5.30 4.94
C GLU A 68 9.72 -3.83 4.86
N LEU A 69 8.85 -3.36 5.76
CA LEU A 69 8.43 -1.95 5.81
C LEU A 69 9.08 -1.21 6.98
N TRP A 70 9.04 -1.79 8.18
CA TRP A 70 9.45 -1.19 9.44
C TRP A 70 10.91 -0.74 9.46
N ALA A 71 11.78 -1.40 8.68
CA ALA A 71 13.17 -0.99 8.52
C ALA A 71 13.33 0.47 8.03
N TYR A 72 12.32 1.02 7.35
CA TYR A 72 12.31 2.41 6.86
C TYR A 72 11.75 3.43 7.87
N PHE A 73 11.33 3.00 9.07
CA PHE A 73 10.73 3.88 10.08
C PHE A 73 11.56 3.94 11.38
N PRO A 74 12.88 4.21 11.34
CA PRO A 74 13.77 4.02 12.49
C PRO A 74 13.44 4.92 13.69
N GLN A 75 12.72 6.02 13.48
CA GLN A 75 12.31 6.96 14.53
C GLN A 75 10.88 6.73 15.04
N LYS A 76 10.08 5.92 14.34
CA LYS A 76 8.69 5.67 14.73
C LYS A 76 8.67 4.67 15.89
N LYS A 77 7.75 4.89 16.84
CA LYS A 77 7.49 3.97 17.95
C LYS A 77 6.02 3.62 17.91
N LEU A 78 5.70 2.34 18.06
CA LEU A 78 4.32 1.85 18.07
C LEU A 78 4.05 1.11 19.38
N PRO A 79 2.87 1.31 20.00
CA PRO A 79 2.28 0.33 20.89
C PRO A 79 2.22 -1.07 20.25
N PRO A 80 2.04 -2.14 21.04
CA PRO A 80 1.87 -3.48 20.49
C PRO A 80 0.71 -3.57 19.49
N LEU A 81 0.86 -4.47 18.52
CA LEU A 81 -0.17 -4.86 17.56
C LEU A 81 -0.75 -6.21 18.01
N ILE A 82 -2.06 -6.26 18.23
CA ILE A 82 -2.80 -7.50 18.50
C ILE A 82 -3.52 -7.91 17.23
N VAL A 83 -3.17 -9.08 16.69
CA VAL A 83 -3.69 -9.59 15.43
C VAL A 83 -4.68 -10.72 15.69
N LYS A 84 -5.88 -10.64 15.13
CA LYS A 84 -6.97 -11.62 15.31
C LYS A 84 -7.55 -12.09 13.98
N ASN A 85 -8.04 -13.32 13.95
CA ASN A 85 -8.88 -13.79 12.84
C ASN A 85 -10.31 -13.29 13.08
N TYR A 86 -10.83 -12.47 12.17
CA TYR A 86 -12.20 -11.99 12.30
C TYR A 86 -12.74 -11.47 10.97
N GLY A 87 -14.01 -11.79 10.69
CA GLY A 87 -14.74 -11.29 9.53
C GLY A 87 -14.21 -11.80 8.19
N ASP A 88 -14.75 -11.21 7.12
CA ASP A 88 -14.47 -11.63 5.74
C ASP A 88 -13.45 -10.71 5.03
N SER A 89 -12.93 -9.69 5.72
CA SER A 89 -12.00 -8.72 5.15
C SER A 89 -11.04 -8.19 6.21
N PRO A 90 -9.77 -7.92 5.86
CA PRO A 90 -8.81 -7.37 6.80
C PRO A 90 -9.22 -5.95 7.22
N MET A 91 -8.85 -5.56 8.44
CA MET A 91 -9.16 -4.25 8.99
C MET A 91 -8.33 -3.95 10.23
N VAL A 92 -7.73 -2.76 10.28
CA VAL A 92 -7.26 -2.16 11.54
C VAL A 92 -8.39 -1.34 12.19
N LEU A 93 -8.64 -1.59 13.47
CA LEU A 93 -9.69 -0.86 14.19
C LEU A 93 -9.23 0.53 14.61
N TYR A 94 -10.13 1.51 14.55
CA TYR A 94 -9.89 2.83 15.16
C TYR A 94 -9.83 2.75 16.69
N GLU A 95 -10.63 1.87 17.30
CA GLU A 95 -10.62 1.63 18.73
C GLU A 95 -9.35 0.85 19.12
N LYS A 96 -8.62 1.38 20.10
CA LYS A 96 -7.42 0.74 20.64
C LYS A 96 -7.79 -0.31 21.68
N GLY A 97 -6.88 -1.25 21.91
CA GLY A 97 -6.94 -2.12 23.07
C GLY A 97 -6.84 -1.34 24.39
N PRO A 98 -7.13 -1.99 25.54
CA PRO A 98 -7.12 -1.35 26.85
C PRO A 98 -5.80 -0.69 27.25
N MET A 99 -4.68 -1.11 26.67
CA MET A 99 -3.35 -0.55 26.91
C MET A 99 -2.85 0.30 25.72
N GLY A 100 -3.74 0.69 24.81
CA GLY A 100 -3.42 1.49 23.63
C GLY A 100 -2.94 0.67 22.42
N GLU A 101 -3.14 -0.65 22.44
CA GLU A 101 -2.72 -1.53 21.35
C GLU A 101 -3.49 -1.25 20.05
N TYR A 102 -2.82 -1.40 18.92
CA TYR A 102 -3.53 -1.51 17.64
C TYR A 102 -4.18 -2.89 17.54
N ILE A 103 -5.45 -2.94 17.14
CA ILE A 103 -6.14 -4.21 16.89
C ILE A 103 -6.28 -4.39 15.38
N VAL A 104 -5.69 -5.46 14.85
CA VAL A 104 -5.69 -5.79 13.43
C VAL A 104 -6.47 -7.08 13.22
N TYR A 105 -7.44 -7.06 12.32
CA TYR A 105 -8.17 -8.22 11.85
C TYR A 105 -7.63 -8.66 10.51
N LEU A 106 -7.44 -9.97 10.38
CA LEU A 106 -7.12 -10.65 9.14
C LEU A 106 -8.19 -11.71 8.87
N SER A 107 -8.45 -11.95 7.59
CA SER A 107 -9.38 -13.01 7.13
C SER A 107 -8.64 -14.21 6.53
N ALA A 108 -7.34 -14.09 6.26
CA ALA A 108 -6.52 -15.19 5.79
C ALA A 108 -6.53 -16.38 6.78
N LYS A 109 -6.49 -17.59 6.22
CA LYS A 109 -6.55 -18.87 6.93
C LYS A 109 -5.60 -19.88 6.30
N ASP A 110 -5.37 -20.97 7.03
CA ASP A 110 -4.53 -22.10 6.61
C ASP A 110 -3.12 -21.62 6.24
N MET A 111 -2.43 -22.35 5.37
CA MET A 111 -1.06 -22.02 4.95
C MET A 111 -1.00 -21.00 3.78
N ARG A 112 -1.97 -20.08 3.70
CA ARG A 112 -2.02 -19.04 2.65
C ARG A 112 -1.14 -17.85 2.99
N TRP A 113 0.17 -18.07 3.18
CA TRP A 113 1.11 -17.06 3.67
C TRP A 113 1.16 -15.80 2.80
N SER A 114 1.03 -15.92 1.48
CA SER A 114 0.93 -14.75 0.58
C SER A 114 -0.31 -13.87 0.90
N GLN A 115 -1.44 -14.47 1.28
CA GLN A 115 -2.64 -13.71 1.68
C GLN A 115 -2.46 -13.04 3.04
N PHE A 116 -1.86 -13.73 4.02
CA PHE A 116 -1.50 -13.13 5.31
C PHE A 116 -0.56 -11.92 5.12
N ALA A 117 0.48 -12.09 4.29
CA ALA A 117 1.45 -11.04 4.00
C ALA A 117 0.79 -9.82 3.35
N TYR A 118 -0.03 -10.04 2.32
CA TYR A 118 -0.75 -8.99 1.63
C TYR A 118 -1.70 -8.22 2.55
N GLN A 119 -2.55 -8.95 3.30
CA GLN A 119 -3.52 -8.34 4.20
C GLN A 119 -2.84 -7.57 5.34
N PHE A 120 -1.83 -8.17 5.99
CA PHE A 120 -1.18 -7.52 7.12
C PHE A 120 -0.34 -6.32 6.69
N ALA A 121 0.36 -6.38 5.55
CA ALA A 121 1.11 -5.23 5.04
C ALA A 121 0.19 -4.04 4.73
N HIS A 122 -1.01 -4.30 4.19
CA HIS A 122 -2.05 -3.28 3.98
C HIS A 122 -2.46 -2.60 5.29
N GLU A 123 -2.88 -3.40 6.29
CA GLU A 123 -3.30 -2.85 7.58
C GLU A 123 -2.16 -2.20 8.38
N PHE A 124 -0.94 -2.70 8.22
CA PHE A 124 0.23 -2.10 8.85
C PHE A 124 0.56 -0.74 8.22
N ALA A 125 0.38 -0.57 6.91
CA ALA A 125 0.56 0.71 6.24
C ALA A 125 -0.43 1.78 6.71
N HIS A 126 -1.68 1.41 7.03
CA HIS A 126 -2.63 2.31 7.71
C HIS A 126 -2.04 2.82 9.04
N ILE A 127 -1.53 1.93 9.89
CA ILE A 127 -0.88 2.29 11.16
C ILE A 127 0.32 3.22 10.95
N LEU A 128 1.15 2.92 9.96
CA LEU A 128 2.33 3.73 9.63
C LEU A 128 1.97 5.13 9.11
N SER A 129 0.81 5.27 8.45
CA SER A 129 0.30 6.52 7.86
C SER A 129 -0.69 7.30 8.72
N ASN A 130 -0.74 7.02 10.03
CA ASN A 130 -1.59 7.70 11.01
C ASN A 130 -3.09 7.65 10.64
N TYR A 131 -3.58 6.49 10.20
CA TYR A 131 -4.99 6.28 9.81
C TYR A 131 -6.01 6.76 10.86
N ASP A 132 -5.66 6.77 12.14
CA ASP A 132 -6.50 7.13 13.27
C ASP A 132 -6.49 8.64 13.59
N ASN A 133 -5.66 9.42 12.91
CA ASN A 133 -5.59 10.88 13.07
C ASN A 133 -6.56 11.60 12.12
N LYS A 134 -7.86 11.29 12.24
CA LYS A 134 -8.89 11.81 11.33
C LYS A 134 -9.64 13.02 11.89
N GLU A 135 -10.03 13.91 10.99
CA GLU A 135 -11.04 14.94 11.28
C GLU A 135 -12.42 14.30 11.47
N ILE A 136 -13.15 14.78 12.48
CA ILE A 136 -14.52 14.38 12.75
C ILE A 136 -15.43 15.58 12.47
N LYS A 137 -16.33 15.45 11.51
CA LYS A 137 -17.40 16.42 11.24
C LYS A 137 -18.75 15.74 11.46
N ASN A 138 -19.66 16.39 12.19
CA ASN A 138 -21.00 15.86 12.46
C ASN A 138 -20.98 14.42 13.02
N LYS A 139 -20.03 14.12 13.92
CA LYS A 139 -19.81 12.78 14.53
C LYS A 139 -19.40 11.67 13.54
N LEU A 140 -19.00 12.02 12.32
CA LEU A 140 -18.49 11.08 11.33
C LEU A 140 -17.05 11.45 10.95
N PHE A 141 -16.23 10.43 10.67
CA PHE A 141 -14.90 10.65 10.11
C PHE A 141 -15.02 11.24 8.71
N VAL A 142 -14.22 12.26 8.43
CA VAL A 142 -14.05 12.77 7.07
C VAL A 142 -13.19 11.78 6.29
N LYS A 143 -13.70 11.32 5.14
CA LYS A 143 -13.06 10.28 4.31
C LYS A 143 -12.67 10.74 2.90
N HIS A 144 -12.81 12.04 2.59
CA HIS A 144 -12.67 12.57 1.23
C HIS A 144 -11.35 12.18 0.54
N ASN A 145 -10.23 12.19 1.26
CA ASN A 145 -8.92 11.79 0.74
C ASN A 145 -8.45 10.40 1.23
N GLN A 146 -9.31 9.63 1.92
CA GLN A 146 -8.94 8.31 2.42
C GLN A 146 -8.64 7.31 1.29
N TRP A 147 -9.19 7.50 0.09
CA TRP A 147 -8.87 6.67 -1.07
C TRP A 147 -7.37 6.64 -1.41
N PHE A 148 -6.66 7.75 -1.16
CA PHE A 148 -5.21 7.80 -1.39
C PHE A 148 -4.45 7.04 -0.32
N GLU A 149 -4.94 7.03 0.93
CA GLU A 149 -4.41 6.16 1.98
C GLU A 149 -4.59 4.68 1.63
N GLU A 150 -5.79 4.28 1.16
CA GLU A 150 -6.04 2.92 0.66
C GLU A 150 -5.09 2.55 -0.50
N THR A 151 -4.81 3.52 -1.39
CA THR A 151 -3.83 3.36 -2.47
C THR A 151 -2.42 3.10 -1.93
N ILE A 152 -1.95 3.88 -0.94
CA ILE A 152 -0.64 3.66 -0.30
C ILE A 152 -0.58 2.30 0.39
N CYS A 153 -1.67 1.86 1.03
CA CYS A 153 -1.74 0.55 1.68
C CYS A 153 -1.67 -0.60 0.67
N GLU A 154 -2.32 -0.46 -0.49
CA GLU A 154 -2.21 -1.41 -1.60
C GLU A 154 -0.77 -1.48 -2.14
N ILE A 155 -0.10 -0.32 -2.31
CA ILE A 155 1.32 -0.28 -2.71
C ILE A 155 2.18 -1.02 -1.69
N ALA A 156 1.93 -0.82 -0.39
CA ALA A 156 2.69 -1.47 0.67
C ALA A 156 2.54 -2.99 0.63
N ALA A 157 1.32 -3.47 0.39
CA ALA A 157 1.05 -4.90 0.25
C ALA A 157 1.79 -5.51 -0.95
N LEU A 158 1.73 -4.88 -2.13
CA LEU A 158 2.44 -5.34 -3.33
C LEU A 158 3.97 -5.29 -3.16
N PHE A 159 4.49 -4.19 -2.63
CA PHE A 159 5.90 -4.02 -2.31
C PHE A 159 6.38 -5.13 -1.38
N THR A 160 5.67 -5.37 -0.27
CA THR A 160 6.06 -6.38 0.71
C THR A 160 6.04 -7.80 0.15
N LEU A 161 5.07 -8.15 -0.71
CA LEU A 161 5.07 -9.45 -1.40
C LEU A 161 6.35 -9.63 -2.23
N LYS A 162 6.69 -8.65 -3.07
CA LYS A 162 7.90 -8.71 -3.91
C LYS A 162 9.19 -8.75 -3.08
N ARG A 163 9.22 -8.04 -1.96
CA ARG A 163 10.34 -8.06 -1.02
C ARG A 163 10.49 -9.43 -0.35
N LEU A 164 9.40 -10.01 0.15
CA LEU A 164 9.39 -11.33 0.76
C LEU A 164 9.80 -12.42 -0.24
N ALA A 165 9.41 -12.29 -1.51
CA ALA A 165 9.84 -13.21 -2.55
C ALA A 165 11.37 -13.30 -2.66
N THR A 166 12.10 -12.20 -2.43
CA THR A 166 13.56 -12.20 -2.39
C THR A 166 14.11 -12.59 -1.01
N THR A 167 13.58 -12.02 0.07
CA THR A 167 14.19 -12.20 1.40
C THR A 167 13.96 -13.61 1.94
N TRP A 168 12.85 -14.26 1.62
CA TRP A 168 12.60 -15.63 2.06
C TRP A 168 13.46 -16.68 1.34
N GLU A 169 14.11 -16.37 0.22
CA GLU A 169 15.05 -17.30 -0.42
C GLU A 169 16.20 -17.70 0.53
N THR A 170 16.58 -16.80 1.43
CA THR A 170 17.73 -17.00 2.33
C THR A 170 17.45 -16.69 3.80
N ALA A 171 16.33 -16.03 4.12
CA ALA A 171 16.02 -15.55 5.46
C ALA A 171 14.54 -15.73 5.85
N ALA A 172 13.91 -16.82 5.40
CA ALA A 172 12.59 -17.23 5.90
C ALA A 172 12.65 -17.57 7.41
N PRO A 173 11.54 -17.43 8.16
CA PRO A 173 11.51 -17.76 9.59
C PRO A 173 11.92 -19.20 9.92
N TYR A 174 11.63 -20.11 8.99
CA TYR A 174 12.04 -21.51 9.02
C TYR A 174 12.75 -21.87 7.72
N GLU A 175 13.82 -22.66 7.80
CA GLU A 175 14.58 -23.09 6.62
C GLU A 175 13.69 -23.81 5.59
N SER A 176 12.74 -24.62 6.06
CA SER A 176 11.78 -25.33 5.21
C SER A 176 10.80 -24.40 4.48
N TRP A 177 10.69 -23.12 4.85
CA TRP A 177 9.80 -22.14 4.21
C TRP A 177 10.47 -21.37 3.07
N THR A 178 11.77 -21.52 2.87
CA THR A 178 12.50 -20.87 1.77
C THR A 178 11.89 -21.23 0.40
N VAL A 179 11.35 -22.44 0.24
CA VAL A 179 10.64 -22.89 -0.97
C VAL A 179 9.34 -22.12 -1.25
N TYR A 180 8.80 -21.40 -0.26
CA TYR A 180 7.59 -20.59 -0.43
C TYR A 180 7.88 -19.21 -1.03
N ALA A 181 9.15 -18.78 -1.13
CA ALA A 181 9.50 -17.45 -1.65
C ALA A 181 8.85 -17.16 -3.01
N SER A 182 8.86 -18.12 -3.95
CA SER A 182 8.25 -17.94 -5.27
C SER A 182 6.75 -17.70 -5.21
N ALA A 183 6.04 -18.25 -4.21
CA ALA A 183 4.60 -18.05 -4.06
C ALA A 183 4.22 -16.61 -3.68
N PHE A 184 5.13 -15.82 -3.11
CA PHE A 184 4.90 -14.38 -2.94
C PHE A 184 5.04 -13.63 -4.27
N GLN A 185 6.03 -13.99 -5.09
CA GLN A 185 6.21 -13.41 -6.43
C GLN A 185 5.02 -13.74 -7.32
N ASP A 186 4.60 -15.01 -7.36
CA ASP A 186 3.44 -15.46 -8.13
C ASP A 186 2.17 -14.71 -7.74
N TYR A 187 1.98 -14.46 -6.43
CA TYR A 187 0.82 -13.71 -5.97
C TYR A 187 0.90 -12.23 -6.33
N ALA A 188 2.06 -11.59 -6.19
CA ALA A 188 2.26 -10.22 -6.63
C ALA A 188 2.03 -10.08 -8.15
N ASP A 189 2.59 -10.99 -8.95
CA ASP A 189 2.43 -10.99 -10.40
C ASP A 189 0.99 -11.24 -10.81
N HIS A 190 0.28 -12.14 -10.13
CA HIS A 190 -1.14 -12.34 -10.36
C HIS A 190 -1.93 -11.04 -10.18
N LEU A 191 -1.75 -10.35 -9.06
CA LEU A 191 -2.42 -9.09 -8.77
C LEU A 191 -2.03 -8.03 -9.80
N LEU A 192 -0.74 -7.79 -10.04
CA LEU A 192 -0.25 -6.77 -10.95
C LEU A 192 -0.75 -6.97 -12.38
N ASN A 193 -0.95 -8.21 -12.81
CA ASN A 193 -1.43 -8.54 -14.16
C ASN A 193 -2.97 -8.52 -14.31
N GLU A 194 -3.72 -8.26 -13.24
CA GLU A 194 -5.17 -8.09 -13.34
C GLU A 194 -5.52 -6.89 -14.22
N SER A 195 -6.36 -7.13 -15.23
CA SER A 195 -6.65 -6.13 -16.28
C SER A 195 -7.23 -4.82 -15.76
N HIS A 196 -8.01 -4.86 -14.67
CA HIS A 196 -8.62 -3.64 -14.10
C HIS A 196 -7.60 -2.74 -13.42
N ARG A 197 -6.42 -3.25 -13.03
CA ARG A 197 -5.35 -2.47 -12.39
C ARG A 197 -4.48 -1.70 -13.38
N GLN A 198 -4.74 -1.84 -14.67
CA GLN A 198 -3.91 -1.26 -15.72
C GLN A 198 -4.53 0.05 -16.23
N LEU A 199 -3.68 1.05 -16.50
CA LEU A 199 -4.13 2.23 -17.23
C LEU A 199 -4.45 1.84 -18.68
N VAL A 200 -5.73 1.88 -19.02
CA VAL A 200 -6.20 1.53 -20.37
C VAL A 200 -6.16 2.74 -21.32
N GLY A 201 -5.95 2.46 -22.61
CA GLY A 201 -6.07 3.47 -23.67
C GLY A 201 -4.95 4.50 -23.74
N GLY A 202 -3.77 4.20 -23.19
CA GLY A 202 -2.60 5.10 -23.22
C GLY A 202 -2.76 6.35 -22.35
N LYS A 203 -3.71 6.35 -21.42
CA LYS A 203 -3.92 7.46 -20.48
C LYS A 203 -2.74 7.61 -19.54
N THR A 204 -2.39 8.86 -19.24
CA THR A 204 -1.54 9.18 -18.09
C THR A 204 -2.33 9.00 -16.78
N LEU A 205 -1.64 8.89 -15.64
CA LEU A 205 -2.32 8.86 -14.34
C LEU A 205 -3.12 10.14 -14.10
N ALA A 206 -2.58 11.30 -14.49
CA ALA A 206 -3.28 12.58 -14.39
C ALA A 206 -4.60 12.59 -15.17
N ASP A 207 -4.61 12.06 -16.39
CA ASP A 207 -5.83 11.96 -17.20
C ASP A 207 -6.85 11.02 -16.58
N TRP A 208 -6.40 9.86 -16.14
CA TRP A 208 -7.27 8.88 -15.48
C TRP A 208 -7.82 9.43 -14.16
N TYR A 209 -6.99 10.11 -13.36
CA TYR A 209 -7.41 10.69 -12.08
C TYR A 209 -8.48 11.75 -12.29
N PHE A 210 -8.29 12.66 -13.25
CA PHE A 210 -9.29 13.69 -13.54
C PHE A 210 -10.66 13.10 -13.86
N ASP A 211 -10.71 11.97 -14.56
CA ASP A 211 -11.96 11.28 -14.91
C ASP A 211 -12.59 10.52 -13.72
N ASN A 212 -11.80 10.20 -12.68
CA ASN A 212 -12.21 9.32 -11.57
C ASN A 212 -12.23 10.00 -10.19
N GLN A 213 -11.74 11.23 -10.05
CA GLN A 213 -11.56 11.93 -8.78
C GLN A 213 -12.85 12.07 -7.95
N GLU A 214 -14.01 12.25 -8.60
CA GLU A 214 -15.30 12.31 -7.89
C GLU A 214 -15.67 10.95 -7.29
N ALA A 215 -15.45 9.86 -8.03
CA ALA A 215 -15.72 8.51 -7.54
C ALA A 215 -14.79 8.13 -6.37
N LEU A 216 -13.52 8.50 -6.47
CA LEU A 216 -12.51 8.27 -5.42
C LEU A 216 -12.84 9.06 -4.14
N SER A 217 -13.24 10.32 -4.30
CA SER A 217 -13.49 11.21 -3.17
C SER A 217 -14.85 11.01 -2.48
N SER A 218 -15.82 10.41 -3.18
CA SER A 218 -17.13 10.07 -2.63
C SER A 218 -17.15 8.74 -1.88
N ASP A 219 -16.32 7.77 -2.30
CA ASP A 219 -16.20 6.47 -1.67
C ASP A 219 -14.73 6.02 -1.66
N PRO A 220 -14.05 6.03 -0.50
CA PRO A 220 -12.64 5.66 -0.44
C PRO A 220 -12.39 4.17 -0.70
N TYR A 221 -13.44 3.34 -0.66
CA TYR A 221 -13.35 1.89 -0.78
C TYR A 221 -13.57 1.40 -2.22
N ARG A 222 -13.43 2.29 -3.22
CA ARG A 222 -13.41 1.94 -4.64
C ARG A 222 -12.12 1.19 -5.00
N ARG A 223 -12.02 -0.05 -4.52
CA ARG A 223 -10.82 -0.89 -4.58
C ARG A 223 -10.21 -0.97 -5.97
N GLU A 224 -11.01 -1.29 -6.99
CA GLU A 224 -10.52 -1.36 -8.37
C GLU A 224 -9.85 -0.05 -8.83
N LYS A 225 -10.33 1.10 -8.37
CA LYS A 225 -9.76 2.42 -8.69
C LYS A 225 -8.47 2.67 -7.89
N ASN A 226 -8.46 2.36 -6.61
CA ASN A 226 -7.28 2.48 -5.76
C ASN A 226 -6.13 1.61 -6.32
N GLU A 227 -6.45 0.40 -6.79
CA GLU A 227 -5.49 -0.55 -7.34
C GLU A 227 -4.86 -0.06 -8.66
N VAL A 228 -5.59 0.67 -9.52
CA VAL A 228 -5.00 1.34 -10.71
C VAL A 228 -3.93 2.34 -10.31
N VAL A 229 -4.25 3.19 -9.33
CA VAL A 229 -3.31 4.22 -8.86
C VAL A 229 -2.12 3.55 -8.18
N ALA A 230 -2.35 2.53 -7.35
CA ALA A 230 -1.31 1.80 -6.65
C ALA A 230 -0.33 1.14 -7.63
N ASN A 231 -0.85 0.43 -8.65
CA ASN A 231 -0.04 -0.22 -9.66
C ASN A 231 0.84 0.79 -10.44
N THR A 232 0.29 1.97 -10.72
CA THR A 232 1.02 3.05 -11.41
C THR A 232 2.12 3.66 -10.54
N LEU A 233 1.88 3.82 -9.23
CA LEU A 233 2.82 4.45 -8.31
C LEU A 233 3.84 3.48 -7.71
N LEU A 234 3.61 2.15 -7.77
CA LEU A 234 4.47 1.14 -7.14
C LEU A 234 5.95 1.31 -7.50
N ALA A 235 6.27 1.54 -8.77
CA ALA A 235 7.64 1.71 -9.24
C ALA A 235 8.36 2.94 -8.63
N LEU A 236 7.63 3.94 -8.11
CA LEU A 236 8.25 5.05 -7.37
C LEU A 236 8.74 4.61 -6.00
N PHE A 237 7.92 3.84 -5.28
CA PHE A 237 8.25 3.30 -3.95
C PHE A 237 9.32 2.21 -4.02
N GLU A 238 9.34 1.40 -5.08
CA GLU A 238 10.36 0.35 -5.25
C GLU A 238 11.75 0.91 -5.55
N ARG A 239 11.83 1.98 -6.35
CA ARG A 239 13.11 2.59 -6.72
C ARG A 239 13.78 3.33 -5.57
N ASN A 240 12.98 3.88 -4.65
CA ASN A 240 13.47 4.74 -3.56
C ASN A 240 12.80 4.34 -2.23
N PRO A 241 13.03 3.12 -1.74
CA PRO A 241 12.26 2.57 -0.62
C PRO A 241 12.55 3.26 0.71
N GLU A 242 13.62 4.04 0.84
CA GLU A 242 13.84 4.95 1.96
C GLU A 242 12.73 6.00 2.12
N ASN A 243 11.95 6.26 1.06
CA ASN A 243 10.81 7.16 1.12
C ASN A 243 9.55 6.53 1.73
N TRP A 244 9.56 5.25 2.09
CA TRP A 244 8.47 4.70 2.91
C TRP A 244 8.26 5.50 4.20
N GLU A 245 9.33 6.02 4.81
CA GLU A 245 9.24 6.88 6.00
C GLU A 245 8.31 8.09 5.80
N SER A 246 8.22 8.60 4.56
CA SER A 246 7.43 9.78 4.21
C SER A 246 5.93 9.59 4.50
N ILE A 247 5.41 8.36 4.48
CA ILE A 247 3.99 8.11 4.79
C ILE A 247 3.67 8.41 6.25
N SER A 248 4.67 8.47 7.15
CA SER A 248 4.49 8.91 8.54
C SER A 248 3.98 10.35 8.67
N PHE A 249 4.04 11.11 7.58
CA PHE A 249 3.59 12.50 7.49
C PHE A 249 2.28 12.63 6.69
N LEU A 250 1.74 11.52 6.16
CA LEU A 250 0.34 11.46 5.73
C LEU A 250 -0.56 11.55 6.97
N ASN A 251 -1.73 12.16 6.79
CA ASN A 251 -2.71 12.41 7.86
C ASN A 251 -2.09 13.06 9.12
N TYR A 252 -0.99 13.82 9.01
CA TYR A 252 -0.33 14.42 10.18
C TYR A 252 -1.18 15.52 10.81
N GLU A 253 -1.83 16.35 9.98
CA GLU A 253 -2.76 17.38 10.41
C GLU A 253 -4.21 16.95 10.15
N LYS A 254 -5.05 16.97 11.19
CA LYS A 254 -6.43 16.45 11.12
C LYS A 254 -7.28 17.17 10.09
N ASN A 255 -7.24 18.50 10.08
CA ASN A 255 -8.09 19.41 9.29
C ASN A 255 -7.88 19.33 7.78
N HIS A 256 -6.94 18.52 7.29
CA HIS A 256 -6.62 18.42 5.86
C HIS A 256 -7.35 17.29 5.15
N ALA A 257 -8.00 16.39 5.89
CA ALA A 257 -8.82 15.34 5.32
C ALA A 257 -10.03 15.86 4.53
N SER A 258 -10.50 17.09 4.79
CA SER A 258 -11.62 17.72 4.08
C SER A 258 -11.22 18.71 2.98
N LYS A 259 -9.92 18.93 2.75
CA LYS A 259 -9.43 19.79 1.67
C LYS A 259 -9.47 19.07 0.32
N GLY A 260 -9.33 19.83 -0.76
CA GLY A 260 -9.13 19.25 -2.09
C GLY A 260 -7.89 18.35 -2.12
N PHE A 261 -7.86 17.39 -3.04
CA PHE A 261 -6.79 16.39 -3.06
C PHE A 261 -5.39 16.99 -3.20
N HIS A 262 -5.20 18.01 -4.05
CA HIS A 262 -3.91 18.70 -4.17
C HIS A 262 -3.49 19.38 -2.87
N ASP A 263 -4.40 20.05 -2.16
CA ASP A 263 -4.09 20.65 -0.86
C ASP A 263 -3.71 19.58 0.19
N TYR A 264 -4.32 18.38 0.10
CA TYR A 264 -3.99 17.24 0.95
C TYR A 264 -2.58 16.73 0.66
N LEU A 265 -2.18 16.63 -0.61
CA LEU A 265 -0.81 16.27 -0.97
C LEU A 265 0.20 17.37 -0.64
N ASP A 266 -0.17 18.65 -0.77
CA ASP A 266 0.67 19.77 -0.36
C ASP A 266 0.91 19.77 1.15
N SER A 267 -0.11 19.40 1.94
CA SER A 267 0.10 19.18 3.37
C SER A 267 1.11 18.08 3.64
N TRP A 268 1.02 16.95 2.92
CA TRP A 268 1.98 15.87 3.07
C TRP A 268 3.41 16.36 2.77
N TYR A 269 3.57 17.12 1.69
CA TYR A 269 4.83 17.75 1.32
C TYR A 269 5.36 18.71 2.39
N LEU A 270 4.50 19.55 2.96
CA LEU A 270 4.88 20.56 3.96
C LEU A 270 5.25 19.93 5.31
N CYS A 271 4.55 18.87 5.73
CA CYS A 271 4.83 18.18 6.99
C CYS A 271 6.06 17.26 6.90
N ALA A 272 6.43 16.81 5.70
CA ALA A 272 7.54 15.89 5.51
C ALA A 272 8.93 16.55 5.66
N PRO A 273 9.92 15.85 6.22
CA PRO A 273 11.32 16.27 6.23
C PRO A 273 11.87 16.49 4.81
N GLU A 274 12.84 17.39 4.69
CA GLU A 274 13.42 17.80 3.40
C GLU A 274 13.90 16.61 2.53
N LYS A 275 14.46 15.58 3.16
CA LYS A 275 14.92 14.35 2.47
C LYS A 275 13.83 13.64 1.65
N HIS A 276 12.55 13.78 2.00
CA HIS A 276 11.44 13.10 1.31
C HIS A 276 10.69 14.01 0.32
N LYS A 277 10.95 15.33 0.36
CA LYS A 277 10.19 16.29 -0.45
C LYS A 277 10.34 16.09 -1.95
N GLY A 278 11.50 15.64 -2.42
CA GLY A 278 11.73 15.30 -3.83
C GLY A 278 10.80 14.17 -4.30
N PHE A 279 10.70 13.10 -3.51
CA PHE A 279 9.82 11.96 -3.76
C PHE A 279 8.33 12.36 -3.73
N ILE A 280 7.92 13.15 -2.73
CA ILE A 280 6.54 13.62 -2.61
C ILE A 280 6.15 14.49 -3.81
N ARG A 281 7.03 15.42 -4.21
CA ARG A 281 6.81 16.24 -5.41
C ARG A 281 6.69 15.40 -6.68
N GLN A 282 7.52 14.36 -6.82
CA GLN A 282 7.40 13.43 -7.94
C GLN A 282 6.05 12.70 -7.92
N THR A 283 5.58 12.30 -6.75
CA THR A 283 4.27 11.67 -6.59
C THR A 283 3.13 12.63 -6.94
N ILE A 284 3.17 13.88 -6.47
CA ILE A 284 2.20 14.93 -6.81
C ILE A 284 2.15 15.14 -8.33
N ALA A 285 3.31 15.27 -8.98
CA ALA A 285 3.40 15.51 -10.41
C ALA A 285 2.78 14.38 -11.27
N MET A 286 2.62 13.16 -10.73
CA MET A 286 1.91 12.09 -11.44
C MET A 286 0.41 12.37 -11.63
N PHE A 287 -0.17 13.26 -10.80
CA PHE A 287 -1.57 13.67 -10.87
C PHE A 287 -1.79 14.97 -11.64
N ASP A 288 -0.72 15.66 -12.04
CA ASP A 288 -0.81 16.94 -12.73
C ASP A 288 -0.85 16.76 -14.24
N ARG A 289 -1.93 17.27 -14.87
CA ARG A 289 -1.99 17.35 -16.33
C ARG A 289 -0.98 18.40 -16.80
N PRO A 290 -0.21 18.14 -17.87
CA PRO A 290 0.65 19.15 -18.47
C PRO A 290 -0.18 20.39 -18.82
N SER A 291 0.27 21.57 -18.41
CA SER A 291 -0.44 22.80 -18.78
C SER A 291 -0.47 22.92 -20.31
N THR A 292 -1.65 23.14 -20.89
CA THR A 292 -1.82 23.32 -22.34
C THR A 292 -1.14 24.59 -22.87
N ALA A 293 -0.56 25.43 -22.01
CA ALA A 293 0.09 26.69 -22.36
C ALA A 293 1.45 26.55 -23.07
N GLN A 294 2.03 25.34 -23.17
CA GLN A 294 3.31 25.12 -23.86
C GLN A 294 3.18 24.45 -25.25
N ALA A 295 1.96 24.12 -25.69
CA ALA A 295 1.74 23.44 -26.97
C ALA A 295 1.54 24.37 -28.19
N SER A 296 1.57 25.70 -28.03
CA SER A 296 1.25 26.66 -29.12
C SER A 296 2.43 27.48 -29.65
N ILE A 297 3.68 27.11 -29.38
CA ILE A 297 4.83 27.74 -30.05
C ILE A 297 5.32 26.81 -31.16
N ALA A 298 4.51 26.67 -32.21
CA ALA A 298 5.01 26.22 -33.50
C ALA A 298 5.77 27.39 -34.15
N PRO A 299 6.97 27.18 -34.70
CA PRO A 299 7.70 28.24 -35.38
C PRO A 299 6.94 28.68 -36.64
N HIS A 300 6.59 29.95 -36.69
CA HIS A 300 6.08 30.62 -37.88
C HIS A 300 7.05 30.39 -39.05
N PRO A 301 6.61 29.89 -40.22
CA PRO A 301 7.46 29.86 -41.39
C PRO A 301 7.64 31.30 -41.88
N GLN A 302 8.87 31.81 -41.80
CA GLN A 302 9.22 33.11 -42.37
C GLN A 302 8.92 33.10 -43.88
N GLY A 303 8.09 34.07 -44.28
CA GLY A 303 7.69 34.30 -45.65
C GLY A 303 8.89 34.60 -46.55
N ARG A 304 8.81 34.04 -47.76
CA ARG A 304 9.64 34.38 -48.92
C ARG A 304 9.65 35.89 -49.15
N SER A 305 10.84 36.45 -49.26
CA SER A 305 11.05 37.73 -49.95
C SER A 305 12.35 37.63 -50.75
N GLY A 306 12.26 37.77 -52.07
CA GLY A 306 13.39 37.62 -52.98
C GLY A 306 12.98 37.51 -54.44
N LEU A 307 12.28 38.52 -54.95
CA LEU A 307 12.23 38.81 -56.39
C LEU A 307 13.33 39.83 -56.69
N ILE A 308 14.33 39.44 -57.48
CA ILE A 308 15.18 40.37 -58.23
C ILE A 308 15.31 39.80 -59.66
N PRO A 309 14.98 40.56 -60.71
CA PRO A 309 15.18 40.13 -62.09
C PRO A 309 16.54 40.59 -62.66
N VAL A 310 17.17 39.66 -63.40
CA VAL A 310 17.86 39.80 -64.71
C VAL A 310 18.86 40.95 -64.91
N ASN A 311 20.14 40.61 -65.14
CA ASN A 311 20.78 40.90 -66.43
C ASN A 311 22.04 40.04 -66.68
N LEU A 312 22.06 39.41 -67.86
CA LEU A 312 23.17 38.69 -68.47
C LEU A 312 24.00 39.65 -69.31
N ARG A 313 25.29 39.81 -68.99
CA ARG A 313 26.41 39.91 -69.94
C ARG A 313 27.69 39.44 -69.26
#